data_AF-A0A1F0FWJ3-F1
#
_entry.id   AF-A0A1F0FWJ3-F1
#
_cell.length_a   1.000
_cell.length_b   1.000
_cell.length_c   1.000
_cell.angle_alpha   90.00
_cell.angle_beta   90.00
_cell.angle_gamma   90.00
#
_symmetry.space_group_name_H-M   'P 1'
#
loop_
_entity.id
_entity.type
_entity.pdbx_description
1 polymer ?
#
loop_
_entity_poly.entity_id
_entity_poly.type
_entity_poly.pdbx_seq_one_letter_code
_entity_poly.pdbx_strand_id
1 'polypeptide(L)'
;MKIKVFTRGVVVLFMSLLSWGAWAQTSRLPKSAIFTNGEELQYSINFQWGLIKGKLAEASITNRQARDGQYFSQLLMRTTSLADTFYPMRDTLETLYSAQKLPLRFEKRVNENGYIANDISTYNYSPSTISVKNMRNANGEIKVDTTMIFKKSEVEVVDLLSTLALLRTFDYVNTTKASPIKATVSLGRDKVNIEYQVLGTETISMPDGTRRQAMKVGIRVDDKTFKKGKNAIIVWLTRDRDQVPVRIKAELKIGSANLQLTSYKRS
;
A
#
# COMPACT_ATOMS: atom_id res chain seq x y z
N MET A 1 -56.66 -44.67 -10.21
CA MET A 1 -55.38 -44.96 -10.89
C MET A 1 -54.26 -44.83 -9.84
N LYS A 2 -53.63 -45.97 -9.53
CA LYS A 2 -52.29 -46.23 -8.95
C LYS A 2 -51.55 -45.07 -8.20
N ILE A 3 -50.92 -45.18 -7.01
CA ILE A 3 -50.45 -46.28 -6.14
C ILE A 3 -50.01 -45.67 -4.77
N LYS A 4 -50.36 -46.33 -3.64
CA LYS A 4 -49.71 -46.52 -2.30
C LYS A 4 -48.98 -45.35 -1.58
N VAL A 5 -49.27 -44.89 -0.34
CA VAL A 5 -49.45 -45.54 1.00
C VAL A 5 -48.16 -46.30 1.41
N PHE A 6 -47.42 -46.10 2.52
CA PHE A 6 -47.64 -45.54 3.85
C PHE A 6 -46.28 -45.51 4.62
N THR A 7 -46.19 -44.63 5.64
CA THR A 7 -45.51 -44.77 6.95
C THR A 7 -44.02 -45.10 7.13
N ARG A 8 -43.35 -44.23 7.90
CA ARG A 8 -42.70 -44.45 9.22
C ARG A 8 -42.01 -43.12 9.57
N GLY A 9 -42.01 -42.53 10.77
CA GLY A 9 -42.48 -42.83 12.11
C GLY A 9 -42.04 -41.64 12.98
N VAL A 10 -42.83 -41.28 13.98
CA VAL A 10 -42.58 -40.23 14.98
C VAL A 10 -41.34 -40.56 15.82
N VAL A 11 -40.57 -39.53 16.26
CA VAL A 11 -40.01 -39.35 17.64
C VAL A 11 -38.95 -38.22 17.65
N VAL A 12 -39.31 -37.12 18.32
CA VAL A 12 -38.52 -36.34 19.30
C VAL A 12 -37.17 -35.73 18.88
N LEU A 13 -37.16 -34.39 18.83
CA LEU A 13 -36.21 -33.49 19.48
C LEU A 13 -34.70 -33.81 19.31
N PHE A 14 -34.08 -33.21 18.30
CA PHE A 14 -32.68 -32.80 18.42
C PHE A 14 -32.54 -31.37 17.90
N MET A 15 -32.26 -30.47 18.84
CA MET A 15 -31.74 -29.13 18.58
C MET A 15 -30.70 -29.18 17.45
N SER A 16 -31.05 -28.69 16.28
CA SER A 16 -30.06 -28.18 15.32
C SER A 16 -29.64 -26.78 15.76
N LEU A 17 -28.91 -26.75 16.88
CA LEU A 17 -27.75 -25.88 17.01
C LEU A 17 -26.74 -26.31 15.94
N LEU A 18 -25.94 -25.36 15.45
CA LEU A 18 -25.00 -25.42 14.30
C LEU A 18 -25.70 -24.98 12.99
N SER A 19 -25.57 -23.74 12.52
CA SER A 19 -24.46 -22.82 12.69
C SER A 19 -24.93 -21.40 12.35
N TRP A 20 -24.94 -20.55 13.37
CA TRP A 20 -24.58 -19.15 13.18
C TRP A 20 -23.15 -19.11 12.63
N GLY A 21 -23.02 -19.23 11.31
CA GLY A 21 -21.95 -18.57 10.60
C GLY A 21 -22.36 -17.12 10.46
N ALA A 22 -22.26 -16.34 11.54
CA ALA A 22 -22.10 -14.91 11.37
C ALA A 22 -20.87 -14.76 10.48
N TRP A 23 -21.07 -14.39 9.22
CA TRP A 23 -20.01 -13.81 8.41
C TRP A 23 -19.69 -12.50 9.09
N ALA A 24 -18.88 -12.56 10.14
CA ALA A 24 -18.09 -11.45 10.54
C ALA A 24 -17.28 -11.11 9.29
N GLN A 25 -17.74 -10.11 8.54
CA GLN A 25 -16.90 -9.38 7.60
C GLN A 25 -15.85 -8.68 8.46
N THR A 26 -14.90 -9.46 8.95
CA THR A 26 -13.64 -8.98 9.43
C THR A 26 -13.02 -8.28 8.23
N SER A 27 -12.73 -7.00 8.41
CA SER A 27 -11.79 -6.26 7.56
C SER A 27 -10.66 -7.21 7.13
N ARG A 28 -10.44 -7.38 5.82
CA ARG A 28 -9.48 -8.37 5.28
C ARG A 28 -8.02 -8.05 5.64
N LEU A 29 -7.78 -6.94 6.32
CA LEU A 29 -6.48 -6.51 6.79
C LEU A 29 -6.27 -6.99 8.24
N PRO A 30 -5.21 -7.75 8.52
CA PRO A 30 -4.83 -8.06 9.89
C PRO A 30 -4.66 -6.77 10.70
N LYS A 31 -5.31 -6.71 11.87
CA LYS A 31 -5.39 -5.51 12.73
C LYS A 31 -4.06 -5.11 13.41
N SER A 32 -2.94 -5.75 13.12
CA SER A 32 -1.70 -5.58 13.89
C SER A 32 -0.53 -5.09 13.02
N ALA A 33 0.04 -3.96 13.45
CA ALA A 33 1.30 -3.34 13.02
C ALA A 33 1.39 -2.63 11.64
N ILE A 34 0.44 -1.75 11.34
CA ILE A 34 0.73 -0.59 10.48
C ILE A 34 1.55 0.43 11.30
N PHE A 35 2.84 0.53 10.96
CA PHE A 35 3.89 1.44 11.47
C PHE A 35 4.10 1.43 12.99
N THR A 36 5.31 1.79 13.43
CA THR A 36 5.50 2.19 14.83
C THR A 36 5.27 3.70 14.95
N ASN A 37 4.64 4.16 16.03
CA ASN A 37 4.61 5.58 16.35
C ASN A 37 6.04 6.13 16.47
N GLY A 38 6.33 7.27 15.84
CA GLY A 38 7.65 7.91 15.84
C GLY A 38 8.70 7.17 15.03
N GLU A 39 8.28 6.39 14.02
CA GLU A 39 9.16 5.73 13.07
C GLU A 39 9.62 6.72 11.99
N GLU A 40 10.93 6.74 11.72
CA GLU A 40 11.53 7.49 10.62
C GLU A 40 12.43 6.58 9.79
N LEU A 41 12.18 6.52 8.48
CA LEU A 41 12.95 5.76 7.51
C LEU A 41 13.54 6.73 6.49
N GLN A 42 14.84 6.66 6.25
CA GLN A 42 15.51 7.46 5.22
C GLN A 42 16.03 6.57 4.11
N TYR A 43 15.89 7.03 2.87
CA TYR A 43 16.23 6.30 1.66
C TYR A 43 17.13 7.12 0.74
N SER A 44 18.08 6.43 0.14
CA SER A 44 18.74 6.88 -1.10
C SER A 44 18.02 6.30 -2.31
N ILE A 45 17.82 7.12 -3.35
CA ILE A 45 17.11 6.73 -4.56
C ILE A 45 18.05 6.76 -5.74
N ASN A 46 18.26 5.58 -6.33
CA ASN A 46 19.02 5.42 -7.56
C ASN A 46 18.05 5.31 -8.73
N PHE A 47 18.10 6.27 -9.66
CA PHE A 47 17.37 6.20 -10.92
C PHE A 47 18.27 5.63 -12.01
N GLN A 48 17.66 4.82 -12.86
CA GLN A 48 18.28 4.31 -14.07
C GLN A 48 17.33 4.57 -15.24
N TRP A 49 17.69 5.51 -16.12
CA TRP A 49 16.95 5.85 -17.34
C TRP A 49 17.90 5.76 -18.55
N GLY A 50 17.72 4.75 -19.39
CA GLY A 50 18.66 4.46 -20.49
C GLY A 50 20.09 4.27 -19.98
N LEU A 51 21.01 5.13 -20.43
CA LEU A 51 22.43 5.15 -20.02
C LEU A 51 22.68 5.96 -18.74
N ILE A 52 21.73 6.79 -18.30
CA ILE A 52 21.87 7.62 -17.10
C ILE A 52 21.58 6.75 -15.86
N LYS A 53 22.57 6.67 -14.96
CA LYS A 53 22.50 5.95 -13.69
C LYS A 53 23.09 6.82 -12.59
N GLY A 54 22.40 6.97 -11.47
CA GLY A 54 22.97 7.67 -10.32
C GLY A 54 22.05 7.77 -9.12
N LYS A 55 22.64 8.13 -7.97
CA LYS A 55 21.92 8.53 -6.76
C LYS A 55 21.41 9.96 -6.93
N LEU A 56 20.23 10.07 -7.52
CA LEU A 56 19.69 11.36 -7.95
C LEU A 56 18.65 11.93 -6.98
N ALA A 57 18.17 11.15 -6.02
CA ALA A 57 17.24 11.64 -5.00
C ALA A 57 17.42 10.93 -3.65
N GLU A 58 16.76 11.50 -2.65
CA GLU A 58 16.58 10.95 -1.31
C GLU A 58 15.12 11.11 -0.89
N ALA A 59 14.68 10.24 0.01
CA ALA A 59 13.36 10.33 0.60
C ALA A 59 13.37 9.99 2.08
N SER A 60 12.43 10.53 2.83
CA SER A 60 12.14 10.16 4.21
C SER A 60 10.69 9.76 4.35
N ILE A 61 10.40 8.69 5.09
CA ILE A 61 9.06 8.32 5.52
C ILE A 61 8.99 8.47 7.03
N THR A 62 8.07 9.30 7.51
CA THR A 62 7.77 9.45 8.94
C THR A 62 6.38 8.94 9.24
N ASN A 63 6.24 8.10 10.26
CA ASN A 63 4.96 7.61 10.74
C ASN A 63 4.74 8.04 12.19
N ARG A 64 3.59 8.64 12.48
CA ARG A 64 3.26 9.14 13.82
C ARG A 64 1.79 8.99 14.13
N GLN A 65 1.46 8.97 15.42
CA GLN A 65 0.09 9.12 15.89
C GLN A 65 -0.37 10.56 15.64
N ALA A 66 -1.63 10.70 15.25
CA ALA A 66 -2.35 11.95 15.12
C ALA A 66 -3.41 12.06 16.23
N ARG A 67 -4.28 13.08 16.17
CA ARG A 67 -5.34 13.27 17.16
C ARG A 67 -6.36 12.13 17.13
N ASP A 68 -7.02 11.89 18.25
CA ASP A 68 -8.14 10.93 18.35
C ASP A 68 -7.81 9.49 17.92
N GLY A 69 -6.57 9.06 18.17
CA GLY A 69 -6.10 7.71 17.83
C GLY A 69 -5.85 7.49 16.33
N GLN A 70 -5.95 8.54 15.51
CA GLN A 70 -5.58 8.50 14.10
C GLN A 70 -4.07 8.32 13.92
N TYR A 71 -3.67 7.99 12.70
CA TYR A 71 -2.25 7.88 12.33
C TYR A 71 -1.96 8.75 11.13
N PHE A 72 -0.72 9.20 11.00
CA PHE A 72 -0.25 10.03 9.90
C PHE A 72 1.05 9.47 9.35
N SER A 73 1.10 9.27 8.05
CA SER A 73 2.32 8.94 7.30
C SER A 73 2.65 10.09 6.37
N GLN A 74 3.91 10.48 6.31
CA GLN A 74 4.42 11.47 5.36
C GLN A 74 5.67 10.92 4.71
N LEU A 75 5.71 11.02 3.39
CA LEU A 75 6.90 10.83 2.58
C LEU A 75 7.32 12.18 2.00
N LEU A 76 8.56 12.57 2.27
CA LEU A 76 9.21 13.69 1.59
C LEU A 76 10.25 13.13 0.64
N MET A 77 10.30 13.64 -0.59
CA MET A 77 11.29 13.23 -1.59
C MET A 77 11.89 14.45 -2.26
N ARG A 78 13.22 14.44 -2.42
CA ARG A 78 13.94 15.51 -3.11
C ARG A 78 15.15 15.00 -3.88
N THR A 79 15.50 15.72 -4.94
CA THR A 79 16.74 15.50 -5.69
C THR A 79 17.99 15.85 -4.86
N THR A 80 19.08 15.12 -5.07
CA THR A 80 20.38 15.40 -4.43
C THR A 80 21.00 16.66 -5.03
N SER A 81 21.88 17.37 -4.32
CA SER A 81 22.40 18.69 -4.77
C SER A 81 22.93 18.72 -6.22
N LEU A 82 23.63 17.66 -6.66
CA LEU A 82 24.10 17.56 -8.04
C LEU A 82 22.94 17.37 -9.03
N ALA A 83 22.00 16.49 -8.73
CA ALA A 83 20.83 16.25 -9.58
C ALA A 83 19.86 17.45 -9.59
N ASP A 84 19.77 18.16 -8.46
CA ASP A 84 18.90 19.30 -8.24
C ASP A 84 19.17 20.46 -9.20
N THR A 85 20.44 20.61 -9.61
CA THR A 85 20.87 21.64 -10.57
C THR A 85 20.29 21.39 -11.97
N PHE A 86 20.05 20.12 -12.34
CA PHE A 86 19.56 19.75 -13.66
C PHE A 86 18.06 19.45 -13.68
N TYR A 87 17.53 18.89 -12.60
CA TYR A 87 16.12 18.54 -12.48
C TYR A 87 15.69 18.64 -11.01
N PRO A 88 15.27 19.82 -10.53
CA PRO A 88 14.86 19.99 -9.14
C PRO A 88 13.48 19.34 -8.90
N MET A 89 13.39 18.50 -7.87
CA MET A 89 12.16 17.83 -7.44
C MET A 89 11.95 17.99 -5.94
N ARG A 90 10.73 18.36 -5.52
CA ARG A 90 10.30 18.46 -4.12
C ARG A 90 8.88 17.88 -4.01
N ASP A 91 8.83 16.61 -3.68
CA ASP A 91 7.57 15.86 -3.60
C ASP A 91 7.21 15.57 -2.16
N THR A 92 5.91 15.62 -1.87
CA THR A 92 5.35 15.30 -0.56
C THR A 92 4.11 14.44 -0.75
N LEU A 93 4.11 13.27 -0.14
CA LEU A 93 2.96 12.39 -0.06
C LEU A 93 2.56 12.28 1.40
N GLU A 94 1.27 12.39 1.69
CA GLU A 94 0.75 12.37 3.05
C GLU A 94 -0.52 11.54 3.10
N THR A 95 -0.63 10.65 4.09
CA THR A 95 -1.85 9.91 4.36
C THR A 95 -2.24 10.07 5.82
N LEU A 96 -3.45 10.56 6.04
CA LEU A 96 -4.14 10.48 7.33
C LEU A 96 -4.95 9.19 7.35
N TYR A 97 -4.79 8.42 8.43
CA TYR A 97 -5.49 7.16 8.65
C TYR A 97 -6.43 7.26 9.85
N SER A 98 -7.53 6.52 9.81
CA SER A 98 -8.42 6.32 10.95
C SER A 98 -7.73 5.54 12.07
N ALA A 99 -8.36 5.46 13.24
CA ALA A 99 -7.91 4.58 14.33
C ALA A 99 -7.88 3.09 13.93
N GLN A 100 -8.71 2.70 12.95
CA GLN A 100 -8.70 1.36 12.35
C GLN A 100 -7.71 1.23 11.19
N LYS A 101 -6.85 2.24 10.99
CA LYS A 101 -5.76 2.28 10.02
C LYS A 101 -6.23 2.22 8.55
N LEU A 102 -7.45 2.71 8.30
CA LEU A 102 -7.98 2.92 6.95
C LEU A 102 -7.63 4.34 6.48
N PRO A 103 -7.23 4.56 5.22
CA PRO A 103 -6.94 5.91 4.73
C PRO A 103 -8.20 6.77 4.78
N LEU A 104 -8.11 7.97 5.36
CA LEU A 104 -9.17 8.97 5.40
C LEU A 104 -8.93 10.08 4.37
N ARG A 105 -7.66 10.47 4.23
CA ARG A 105 -7.21 11.47 3.27
C ARG A 105 -5.80 11.13 2.81
N PHE A 106 -5.61 11.10 1.50
CA PHE A 106 -4.30 11.08 0.86
C PHE A 106 -4.09 12.39 0.10
N GLU A 107 -2.89 12.95 0.20
CA GLU A 107 -2.49 14.15 -0.52
C GLU A 107 -1.10 13.94 -1.12
N LYS A 108 -0.96 14.22 -2.42
CA LYS A 108 0.30 14.17 -3.15
C LYS A 108 0.55 15.54 -3.77
N ARG A 109 1.55 16.23 -3.23
CA ARG A 109 2.07 17.50 -3.73
C ARG A 109 3.37 17.23 -4.49
N VAL A 110 3.40 17.66 -5.75
CA VAL A 110 4.54 17.51 -6.67
C VAL A 110 5.03 18.90 -7.03
N ASN A 111 6.34 19.09 -6.98
CA ASN A 111 7.00 20.28 -7.51
C ASN A 111 8.29 19.84 -8.22
N GLU A 112 8.19 19.68 -9.53
CA GLU A 112 9.22 19.10 -10.39
C GLU A 112 9.49 20.03 -11.57
N ASN A 113 10.62 20.74 -11.55
CA ASN A 113 11.11 21.52 -12.69
C ASN A 113 10.03 22.37 -13.43
N GLY A 114 9.24 23.13 -12.67
CA GLY A 114 8.17 23.99 -13.21
C GLY A 114 6.79 23.31 -13.34
N TYR A 115 6.70 22.01 -13.09
CA TYR A 115 5.43 21.32 -12.93
C TYR A 115 5.02 21.26 -11.45
N ILE A 116 3.90 21.91 -11.12
CA ILE A 116 3.33 21.91 -9.77
C ILE A 116 1.97 21.24 -9.83
N ALA A 117 1.77 20.22 -9.01
CA ALA A 117 0.47 19.56 -8.89
C ALA A 117 0.13 19.22 -7.44
N ASN A 118 -1.16 19.26 -7.13
CA ASN A 118 -1.72 18.74 -5.88
C ASN A 118 -2.87 17.78 -6.20
N ASP A 119 -2.69 16.52 -5.83
CA ASP A 119 -3.65 15.45 -5.95
C ASP A 119 -4.18 15.10 -4.55
N ILE A 120 -5.49 15.19 -4.35
CA ILE A 120 -6.14 14.89 -3.07
C ILE A 120 -7.17 13.79 -3.27
N SER A 121 -7.09 12.74 -2.45
CA SER A 121 -8.09 11.68 -2.37
C SER A 121 -8.70 11.66 -0.98
N THR A 122 -10.03 11.80 -0.88
CA THR A 122 -10.76 11.74 0.41
C THR A 122 -11.66 10.52 0.43
N TYR A 123 -11.55 9.72 1.48
CA TYR A 123 -12.18 8.41 1.60
C TYR A 123 -13.35 8.48 2.58
N ASN A 124 -14.50 7.97 2.16
CA ASN A 124 -15.69 7.81 2.99
C ASN A 124 -16.11 6.34 3.01
N TYR A 125 -16.32 5.82 4.21
CA TYR A 125 -16.68 4.43 4.44
C TYR A 125 -18.12 4.33 4.93
N SER A 126 -18.95 3.62 4.18
CA SER A 126 -20.29 3.21 4.60
C SER A 126 -20.29 1.71 4.94
N PRO A 127 -21.41 1.16 5.46
CA PRO A 127 -21.50 -0.28 5.73
C PRO A 127 -21.19 -1.16 4.51
N SER A 128 -21.59 -0.75 3.30
CA SER A 128 -21.48 -1.56 2.07
C SER A 128 -20.57 -0.97 0.99
N THR A 129 -20.22 0.31 1.08
CA THR A 129 -19.47 1.02 0.04
C THR A 129 -18.29 1.81 0.58
N ILE A 130 -17.32 2.03 -0.31
CA ILE A 130 -16.22 2.97 -0.13
C ILE A 130 -16.36 4.01 -1.23
N SER A 131 -16.43 5.29 -0.86
CA SER A 131 -16.42 6.41 -1.80
C SER A 131 -15.10 7.15 -1.72
N VAL A 132 -14.47 7.42 -2.86
CA VAL A 132 -13.22 8.18 -2.95
C VAL A 132 -13.42 9.39 -3.83
N LYS A 133 -13.42 10.58 -3.24
CA LYS A 133 -13.40 11.85 -3.98
C LYS A 133 -11.95 12.17 -4.35
N ASN A 134 -11.67 12.28 -5.64
CA ASN A 134 -10.37 12.65 -6.17
C ASN A 134 -10.43 14.04 -6.78
N MET A 135 -9.51 14.91 -6.36
CA MET A 135 -9.31 16.23 -6.96
C MET A 135 -7.85 16.38 -7.37
N ARG A 136 -7.61 16.97 -8.53
CA ARG A 136 -6.27 17.32 -9.00
C ARG A 136 -6.26 18.76 -9.48
N ASN A 137 -5.40 19.58 -8.88
CA ASN A 137 -4.99 20.86 -9.43
C ASN A 137 -3.57 20.70 -10.00
N ALA A 138 -3.34 21.13 -11.23
CA ALA A 138 -2.00 21.19 -11.82
C ALA A 138 -1.79 22.55 -12.47
N ASN A 139 -0.71 23.24 -12.09
CA ASN A 139 -0.34 24.57 -12.55
C ASN A 139 -1.49 25.60 -12.43
N GLY A 140 -2.25 25.53 -11.33
CA GLY A 140 -3.36 26.44 -11.04
C GLY A 140 -4.72 26.00 -11.59
N GLU A 141 -4.76 24.99 -12.46
CA GLU A 141 -5.99 24.52 -13.10
C GLU A 141 -6.51 23.21 -12.51
N ILE A 142 -7.82 23.12 -12.31
CA ILE A 142 -8.48 21.87 -11.93
C ILE A 142 -8.47 20.91 -13.12
N LYS A 143 -7.73 19.82 -13.01
CA LYS A 143 -7.64 18.76 -14.03
C LYS A 143 -8.56 17.57 -13.73
N VAL A 144 -8.82 17.32 -12.46
CA VAL A 144 -9.70 16.23 -12.00
C VAL A 144 -10.58 16.74 -10.87
N ASP A 145 -11.87 16.44 -10.97
CA ASP A 145 -12.82 16.41 -9.86
C ASP A 145 -13.77 15.25 -10.15
N THR A 146 -13.68 14.17 -9.38
CA THR A 146 -14.50 12.98 -9.58
C THR A 146 -14.68 12.21 -8.29
N THR A 147 -15.74 11.43 -8.21
CA THR A 147 -15.98 10.50 -7.10
C THR A 147 -16.11 9.09 -7.63
N MET A 148 -15.31 8.19 -7.09
CA MET A 148 -15.41 6.76 -7.36
C MET A 148 -16.14 6.07 -6.22
N ILE A 149 -16.93 5.06 -6.57
CA ILE A 149 -17.62 4.21 -5.60
C ILE A 149 -17.18 2.77 -5.82
N PHE A 150 -16.88 2.09 -4.73
CA PHE A 150 -16.48 0.69 -4.67
C PHE A 150 -17.37 -0.06 -3.70
N LYS A 151 -17.66 -1.33 -3.97
CA LYS A 151 -18.32 -2.21 -3.01
C LYS A 151 -17.28 -2.76 -2.05
N LYS A 152 -17.51 -2.56 -0.76
CA LYS A 152 -16.58 -2.95 0.31
C LYS A 152 -16.33 -4.47 0.36
N SER A 153 -17.30 -5.28 -0.08
CA SER A 153 -17.19 -6.73 -0.15
C SER A 153 -16.28 -7.23 -1.28
N GLU A 154 -16.01 -6.40 -2.29
CA GLU A 154 -15.30 -6.81 -3.50
C GLU A 154 -13.80 -6.47 -3.42
N VAL A 155 -13.46 -5.28 -2.89
CA VAL A 155 -12.10 -4.75 -3.01
C VAL A 155 -11.66 -3.93 -1.81
N GLU A 156 -10.37 -4.01 -1.50
CA GLU A 156 -9.70 -3.08 -0.58
C GLU A 156 -9.22 -1.87 -1.37
N VAL A 157 -9.54 -0.66 -0.90
CA VAL A 157 -9.15 0.59 -1.59
C VAL A 157 -8.05 1.27 -0.79
N VAL A 158 -6.91 1.51 -1.44
CA VAL A 158 -5.69 2.07 -0.85
C VAL A 158 -5.19 3.29 -1.64
N ASP A 159 -4.18 3.96 -1.11
CA ASP A 159 -3.38 5.04 -1.70
C ASP A 159 -1.92 4.60 -1.82
N LEU A 160 -1.03 5.48 -2.30
CA LEU A 160 0.37 5.14 -2.55
C LEU A 160 1.13 4.77 -1.27
N LEU A 161 0.89 5.45 -0.15
CA LEU A 161 1.56 5.13 1.12
C LEU A 161 0.87 3.95 1.82
N SER A 162 -0.46 3.88 1.78
CA SER A 162 -1.18 2.75 2.36
C SER A 162 -0.99 1.44 1.59
N THR A 163 -0.57 1.49 0.32
CA THR A 163 -0.05 0.34 -0.42
C THR A 163 1.16 -0.30 0.27
N LEU A 164 2.08 0.52 0.81
CA LEU A 164 3.24 0.06 1.57
C LEU A 164 2.85 -0.34 3.01
N ALA A 165 1.92 0.40 3.62
CA ALA A 165 1.38 0.05 4.94
C ALA A 165 0.71 -1.32 4.95
N LEU A 166 -0.04 -1.64 3.90
CA LEU A 166 -0.75 -2.90 3.73
C LEU A 166 0.20 -4.09 3.74
N LEU A 167 1.35 -3.97 3.07
CA LEU A 167 2.40 -5.01 3.12
C LEU A 167 2.82 -5.35 4.55
N ARG A 168 2.83 -4.37 5.45
CA ARG A 168 3.28 -4.55 6.83
C ARG A 168 2.26 -5.23 7.75
N THR A 169 1.10 -5.58 7.22
CA THR A 169 0.04 -6.28 7.98
C THR A 169 0.15 -7.81 7.88
N PHE A 170 0.96 -8.33 6.96
CA PHE A 170 1.02 -9.77 6.71
C PHE A 170 1.97 -10.46 7.68
N ASP A 171 1.61 -11.65 8.16
CA ASP A 171 2.49 -12.44 9.03
C ASP A 171 3.57 -13.16 8.22
N TYR A 172 4.65 -12.43 7.91
CA TYR A 172 5.82 -12.98 7.22
C TYR A 172 6.76 -13.80 8.13
N VAL A 173 6.57 -13.74 9.44
CA VAL A 173 7.39 -14.51 10.38
C VAL A 173 7.01 -15.99 10.25
N ASN A 174 5.71 -16.27 10.31
CA ASN A 174 5.20 -17.64 10.30
C ASN A 174 4.82 -18.15 8.91
N THR A 175 4.73 -17.26 7.91
CA THR A 175 4.25 -17.62 6.56
C THR A 175 5.34 -17.42 5.50
N THR A 176 5.66 -18.49 4.76
CA THR A 176 6.57 -18.44 3.59
C THR A 176 5.82 -18.42 2.26
N LYS A 177 4.52 -18.73 2.27
CA LYS A 177 3.61 -18.70 1.12
C LYS A 177 2.28 -18.08 1.54
N ALA A 178 1.94 -16.93 0.98
CA ALA A 178 0.65 -16.29 1.17
C ALA A 178 -0.12 -16.29 -0.16
N SER A 179 -1.43 -16.50 -0.10
CA SER A 179 -2.31 -16.27 -1.25
C SER A 179 -2.13 -14.84 -1.75
N PRO A 180 -2.22 -14.59 -3.08
CA PRO A 180 -2.13 -13.23 -3.60
C PRO A 180 -3.21 -12.35 -3.01
N ILE A 181 -2.85 -11.12 -2.67
CA ILE A 181 -3.76 -10.15 -2.06
C ILE A 181 -3.99 -9.04 -3.05
N LYS A 182 -5.26 -8.69 -3.25
CA LYS A 182 -5.67 -7.71 -4.24
C LYS A 182 -6.17 -6.46 -3.56
N ALA A 183 -5.76 -5.32 -4.09
CA ALA A 183 -6.27 -4.02 -3.71
C ALA A 183 -6.40 -3.13 -4.95
N THR A 184 -7.10 -2.03 -4.82
CA THR A 184 -7.21 -1.01 -5.86
C THR A 184 -6.73 0.32 -5.33
N VAL A 185 -5.85 0.96 -6.08
CA VAL A 185 -5.48 2.36 -5.86
C VAL A 185 -6.41 3.24 -6.67
N SER A 186 -7.08 4.19 -6.01
CA SER A 186 -7.84 5.24 -6.71
C SER A 186 -6.91 6.43 -6.94
N LEU A 187 -6.64 6.77 -8.19
CA LEU A 187 -5.73 7.85 -8.56
C LEU A 187 -6.39 8.73 -9.63
N GLY A 188 -6.85 9.92 -9.23
CA GLY A 188 -7.52 10.83 -10.17
C GLY A 188 -8.77 10.21 -10.78
N ARG A 189 -8.74 9.93 -12.08
CA ARG A 189 -9.83 9.28 -12.83
C ARG A 189 -9.63 7.78 -13.04
N ASP A 190 -8.49 7.23 -12.61
CA ASP A 190 -8.11 5.86 -12.87
C ASP A 190 -8.28 4.96 -11.63
N LYS A 191 -8.61 3.70 -11.89
CA LYS A 191 -8.61 2.60 -10.92
C LYS A 191 -7.43 1.69 -11.26
N VAL A 192 -6.42 1.67 -10.41
CA VAL A 192 -5.23 0.84 -10.62
C VAL A 192 -5.33 -0.39 -9.74
N ASN A 193 -5.52 -1.55 -10.36
CA ASN A 193 -5.55 -2.81 -9.62
C ASN A 193 -4.12 -3.26 -9.32
N ILE A 194 -3.90 -3.66 -8.07
CA ILE A 194 -2.62 -4.20 -7.61
C ILE A 194 -2.79 -5.58 -6.99
N GLU A 195 -1.79 -6.42 -7.19
CA GLU A 195 -1.74 -7.76 -6.61
C GLU A 195 -0.37 -8.00 -5.96
N TYR A 196 -0.39 -8.34 -4.67
CA TYR A 196 0.80 -8.68 -3.90
C TYR A 196 1.11 -10.17 -4.03
N GLN A 197 2.38 -10.50 -4.23
CA GLN A 197 2.87 -11.88 -4.30
C GLN A 197 4.16 -12.03 -3.49
N VAL A 198 4.17 -12.98 -2.56
CA VAL A 198 5.41 -13.39 -1.87
C VAL A 198 6.33 -14.11 -2.87
N LEU A 199 7.56 -13.62 -3.01
CA LEU A 199 8.56 -14.16 -3.93
C LEU A 199 9.63 -15.00 -3.22
N GLY A 200 9.61 -15.02 -1.89
CA GLY A 200 10.55 -15.77 -1.06
C GLY A 200 11.27 -14.88 -0.06
N THR A 201 12.33 -15.42 0.53
CA THR A 201 13.14 -14.75 1.55
C THR A 201 14.57 -14.55 1.09
N GLU A 202 15.15 -13.40 1.40
CA GLU A 202 16.54 -13.07 1.07
C GLU A 202 17.25 -12.47 2.29
N THR A 203 18.56 -12.69 2.40
CA THR A 203 19.38 -11.98 3.40
C THR A 203 19.82 -10.63 2.85
N ILE A 204 19.48 -9.56 3.56
CA ILE A 204 19.76 -8.18 3.17
C ILE A 204 20.70 -7.51 4.18
N SER A 205 21.45 -6.51 3.72
CA SER A 205 22.28 -5.67 4.59
C SER A 205 21.45 -4.49 5.10
N MET A 206 21.57 -4.21 6.39
CA MET A 206 20.94 -3.09 7.07
C MET A 206 21.90 -1.90 7.12
N PRO A 207 21.39 -0.66 7.34
CA PRO A 207 22.24 0.52 7.49
C PRO A 207 23.25 0.44 8.64
N ASP A 208 22.95 -0.32 9.69
CA ASP A 208 23.82 -0.55 10.85
C ASP A 208 24.93 -1.60 10.59
N GLY A 209 25.06 -2.07 9.33
CA GLY A 209 26.04 -3.10 8.94
C GLY A 209 25.60 -4.53 9.24
N THR A 210 24.49 -4.74 9.97
CA THR A 210 23.98 -6.08 10.25
C THR A 210 23.35 -6.71 9.01
N ARG A 211 23.25 -8.04 9.01
CA ARG A 211 22.52 -8.79 7.98
C ARG A 211 21.26 -9.39 8.59
N ARG A 212 20.12 -9.14 7.95
CA ARG A 212 18.81 -9.63 8.41
C ARG A 212 18.10 -10.41 7.32
N GLN A 213 17.27 -11.36 7.73
CA GLN A 213 16.33 -12.02 6.83
C GLN A 213 15.23 -11.01 6.43
N ALA A 214 14.88 -11.00 5.16
CA ALA A 214 13.80 -10.18 4.64
C ALA A 214 12.87 -10.99 3.76
N MET A 215 11.58 -10.67 3.85
CA MET A 215 10.57 -11.13 2.91
C MET A 215 10.61 -10.28 1.65
N LYS A 216 10.72 -10.93 0.49
CA LYS A 216 10.66 -10.29 -0.82
C LYS A 216 9.25 -10.40 -1.37
N VAL A 217 8.60 -9.26 -1.60
CA VAL A 217 7.23 -9.19 -2.07
C VAL A 217 7.17 -8.43 -3.38
N GLY A 218 6.59 -9.04 -4.40
CA GLY A 218 6.28 -8.40 -5.67
C GLY A 218 4.89 -7.79 -5.65
N ILE A 219 4.75 -6.64 -6.32
CA ILE A 219 3.47 -5.99 -6.59
C ILE A 219 3.30 -5.96 -8.10
N ARG A 220 2.30 -6.67 -8.61
CA ARG A 220 1.81 -6.47 -9.98
C ARG A 220 0.94 -5.22 -9.98
N VAL A 221 1.15 -4.36 -10.96
CA VAL A 221 0.41 -3.09 -11.10
C VAL A 221 -0.20 -3.05 -12.50
N ASP A 222 -1.52 -2.99 -12.57
CA ASP A 222 -2.25 -2.82 -13.84
C ASP A 222 -2.31 -1.34 -14.23
N ASP A 223 -1.16 -0.79 -14.60
CA ASP A 223 -1.01 0.60 -15.04
C ASP A 223 0.00 0.71 -16.19
N LYS A 224 -0.30 1.61 -17.14
CA LYS A 224 0.51 1.80 -18.35
C LYS A 224 1.90 2.38 -18.09
N THR A 225 2.18 2.92 -16.91
CA THR A 225 3.48 3.50 -16.54
C THR A 225 4.52 2.42 -16.26
N PHE A 226 4.07 1.25 -15.85
CA PHE A 226 4.92 0.12 -15.50
C PHE A 226 5.12 -0.84 -16.68
N LYS A 227 6.20 -1.64 -16.62
CA LYS A 227 6.44 -2.71 -17.59
C LYS A 227 5.38 -3.80 -17.44
N LYS A 228 4.76 -4.20 -18.57
CA LYS A 228 3.77 -5.28 -18.62
C LYS A 228 4.41 -6.63 -18.27
N GLY A 229 3.65 -7.52 -17.61
CA GLY A 229 3.97 -8.94 -17.46
C GLY A 229 4.89 -9.35 -16.31
N LYS A 230 5.22 -8.45 -15.36
CA LYS A 230 6.07 -8.74 -14.20
C LYS A 230 5.56 -8.08 -12.90
N ASN A 231 6.20 -8.39 -11.77
CA ASN A 231 6.11 -7.59 -10.55
C ASN A 231 6.75 -6.23 -10.81
N ALA A 232 5.91 -5.23 -11.02
CA ALA A 232 6.27 -3.85 -11.36
C ALA A 232 7.00 -3.16 -10.21
N ILE A 233 6.67 -3.52 -8.98
CA ILE A 233 7.37 -3.08 -7.77
C ILE A 233 7.81 -4.33 -7.01
N ILE A 234 8.99 -4.29 -6.40
CA ILE A 234 9.48 -5.32 -5.48
C ILE A 234 9.91 -4.64 -4.19
N VAL A 235 9.42 -5.14 -3.06
CA VAL A 235 9.71 -4.62 -1.72
C VAL A 235 10.41 -5.72 -0.91
N TRP A 236 11.46 -5.35 -0.20
CA TRP A 236 12.11 -6.20 0.80
C TRP A 236 11.78 -5.66 2.18
N LEU A 237 11.05 -6.45 2.97
CA LEU A 237 10.62 -6.12 4.33
C LEU A 237 11.40 -6.99 5.30
N THR A 238 11.93 -6.45 6.40
CA THR A 238 12.56 -7.30 7.43
C THR A 238 11.61 -8.39 7.90
N ARG A 239 12.13 -9.60 8.13
CA ARG A 239 11.34 -10.74 8.60
C ARG A 239 11.29 -10.75 10.13
N ASP A 240 10.81 -9.66 10.69
CA ASP A 240 10.60 -9.45 12.13
C ASP A 240 9.26 -8.73 12.35
N ARG A 241 8.94 -8.38 13.60
CA ARG A 241 7.67 -7.72 13.94
C ARG A 241 7.56 -6.32 13.34
N ASP A 242 8.69 -5.67 13.06
CA ASP A 242 8.69 -4.29 12.57
C ASP A 242 8.44 -4.25 11.06
N GLN A 243 8.85 -5.27 10.31
CA GLN A 243 8.63 -5.38 8.86
C GLN A 243 9.09 -4.12 8.09
N VAL A 244 10.28 -3.64 8.46
CA VAL A 244 10.86 -2.41 7.91
C VAL A 244 11.12 -2.61 6.42
N PRO A 245 10.60 -1.74 5.53
CA PRO A 245 10.90 -1.77 4.11
C PRO A 245 12.35 -1.31 3.87
N VAL A 246 13.27 -2.24 3.67
CA VAL A 246 14.70 -1.94 3.54
C VAL A 246 15.09 -1.61 2.11
N ARG A 247 14.39 -2.20 1.14
CA ARG A 247 14.62 -1.92 -0.28
C ARG A 247 13.30 -1.90 -1.04
N ILE A 248 13.15 -0.93 -1.95
CA ILE A 248 12.04 -0.86 -2.88
C ILE A 248 12.62 -0.69 -4.29
N LYS A 249 12.20 -1.54 -5.22
CA LYS A 249 12.56 -1.46 -6.62
C LYS A 249 11.32 -1.29 -7.47
N ALA A 250 11.23 -0.21 -8.23
CA ALA A 250 10.16 0.03 -9.19
C ALA A 250 10.70 -0.05 -10.63
N GLU A 251 10.07 -0.87 -11.47
CA GLU A 251 10.38 -1.06 -12.89
C GLU A 251 9.38 -0.27 -13.75
N LEU A 252 9.81 0.89 -14.21
CA LEU A 252 9.05 1.78 -15.08
C LEU A 252 9.31 1.43 -16.55
N LYS A 253 8.42 1.82 -17.47
CA LYS A 253 8.67 1.62 -18.91
C LYS A 253 9.98 2.26 -19.37
N ILE A 254 10.27 3.46 -18.85
CA ILE A 254 11.44 4.26 -19.23
C ILE A 254 12.68 3.99 -18.36
N GLY A 255 12.61 3.04 -17.42
CA GLY A 255 13.76 2.70 -16.58
C GLY A 255 13.40 2.08 -15.23
N SER A 256 14.16 2.41 -14.17
CA SER A 256 13.86 1.92 -12.82
C SER A 256 14.25 2.92 -11.74
N ALA A 257 13.57 2.84 -10.60
CA ALA A 257 13.93 3.54 -9.38
C ALA A 257 14.22 2.50 -8.29
N ASN A 258 15.36 2.63 -7.61
CA ASN A 258 15.77 1.73 -6.53
C ASN A 258 15.98 2.56 -5.27
N LEU A 259 15.09 2.39 -4.30
CA LEU A 259 15.16 3.00 -2.99
C LEU A 259 15.88 2.02 -2.06
N GLN A 260 16.97 2.48 -1.46
CA GLN A 260 17.76 1.73 -0.49
C GLN A 260 17.73 2.47 0.85
N LEU A 261 17.30 1.79 1.91
CA LEU A 261 17.26 2.33 3.26
C LEU A 261 18.69 2.72 3.69
N THR A 262 18.86 3.93 4.18
CA THR A 262 20.11 4.50 4.68
C THR A 262 20.06 4.84 6.16
N SER A 263 18.88 5.00 6.74
CA SER A 263 18.70 5.19 8.17
C SER A 263 17.33 4.69 8.61
N TYR A 264 17.26 4.15 9.82
CA TYR A 264 16.02 3.73 10.46
C TYR A 264 16.08 4.14 11.93
N LYS A 265 15.10 4.92 12.37
CA LYS A 265 14.96 5.35 13.76
C LYS A 265 13.56 5.05 14.24
N ARG A 266 13.47 4.79 15.54
CA ARG A 266 12.24 4.53 16.27
C ARG A 266 12.33 5.25 17.62
N SER A 267 11.25 5.93 18.01
CA SER A 267 11.07 6.50 19.36
C SER A 267 10.62 5.46 20.37
#